data_AF-A0AAW2AWI7-F1
#
_entry.id   AF-A0AAW2AWI7-F1
#
_cell.length_a   1.000
_cell.length_b   1.000
_cell.length_c   1.000
_cell.angle_alpha   90.00
_cell.angle_beta   90.00
_cell.angle_gamma   90.00
#
_symmetry.space_group_name_H-M   'P 1'
#
loop_
_entity.id
_entity.type
_entity.pdbx_description
1 polymer ?
#
loop_
_entity_poly.entity_id
_entity_poly.type
_entity_poly.pdbx_seq_one_letter_code
_entity_poly.pdbx_strand_id
1 'polypeptide(L)'
;MREEEEAMTKDQVQIMKTMESKLPVYHTRAMRKDFIKTVSSATNNSVPKHILCHIYAEYLSDASADQNPAVDEQVRQAILGEDPELVTDLRHLNKGRPQDTFDTFFEKLNMELKQITAADERRHGVAHLSEFISVRDLIERVSKKCPPNTPIPSETT
;
A
#
# COMPACT_ATOMS: atom_id res chain seq x y z
N MET A 1 33.07 -26.00 17.11
CA MET A 1 33.36 -25.13 15.94
C MET A 1 33.12 -23.72 16.40
N ARG A 2 34.17 -22.90 16.50
CA ARG A 2 34.07 -21.49 16.92
C ARG A 2 33.75 -20.68 15.67
N GLU A 3 32.67 -19.92 15.74
CA GLU A 3 32.36 -18.85 14.80
C GLU A 3 33.47 -17.79 14.91
N GLU A 4 34.24 -17.61 13.85
CA GLU A 4 35.13 -16.46 13.70
C GLU A 4 34.29 -15.33 13.11
N GLU A 5 33.81 -14.44 13.99
CA GLU A 5 33.27 -13.14 13.59
C GLU A 5 34.47 -12.28 13.15
N GLU A 6 34.76 -12.25 11.84
CA GLU A 6 35.83 -11.43 11.28
C GLU A 6 35.56 -9.95 11.56
N ALA A 7 36.34 -9.36 12.46
CA ALA A 7 36.28 -7.94 12.77
C ALA A 7 36.63 -7.10 11.52
N MET A 8 35.66 -6.33 11.03
CA MET A 8 35.81 -5.44 9.88
C MET A 8 36.97 -4.45 10.08
N THR A 9 37.84 -4.33 9.08
CA THR A 9 38.98 -3.39 9.11
C THR A 9 38.52 -1.94 9.09
N LYS A 10 39.33 -1.01 9.63
CA LYS A 10 39.01 0.43 9.64
C LYS A 10 38.67 1.00 8.26
N ASP A 11 39.35 0.52 7.23
CA ASP A 11 39.11 0.96 5.85
C ASP A 11 37.76 0.47 5.34
N GLN A 12 37.37 -0.77 5.64
CA GLN A 12 36.04 -1.30 5.33
C GLN A 12 34.94 -0.54 6.07
N VAL A 13 35.15 -0.21 7.35
CA VAL A 13 34.22 0.64 8.13
C VAL A 13 34.07 2.02 7.50
N GLN A 14 35.17 2.63 7.06
CA GLN A 14 35.16 3.94 6.42
C GLN A 14 34.44 3.90 5.07
N ILE A 15 34.64 2.85 4.27
CA ILE A 15 33.93 2.62 3.00
C ILE A 15 32.43 2.46 3.25
N MET A 16 32.04 1.61 4.21
CA MET A 16 30.64 1.40 4.59
C MET A 16 29.97 2.71 5.01
N LYS A 17 30.61 3.49 5.88
CA LYS A 17 30.09 4.79 6.33
C LYS A 17 29.93 5.80 5.19
N THR A 18 30.83 5.73 4.20
CA THR A 18 30.76 6.56 2.99
C THR A 18 29.62 6.10 2.07
N MET A 19 29.41 4.79 1.93
CA MET A 19 28.28 4.20 1.20
C MET A 19 26.95 4.57 1.86
N GLU A 20 26.82 4.38 3.17
CA GLU A 20 25.64 4.72 3.97
C GLU A 20 25.23 6.18 3.78
N SER A 21 26.20 7.11 3.78
CA SER A 21 25.92 8.54 3.55
C SER A 21 25.41 8.87 2.13
N LYS A 22 25.64 7.97 1.17
CA LYS A 22 25.22 8.11 -0.23
C LYS A 22 23.97 7.29 -0.55
N LEU A 23 23.55 6.41 0.34
CA LEU A 23 22.30 5.68 0.17
C LEU A 23 21.16 6.71 0.17
N PRO A 24 20.33 6.72 -0.88
CA PRO A 24 19.18 7.60 -0.89
C PRO A 24 18.27 7.18 0.27
N VAL A 25 17.87 8.15 1.10
CA VAL A 25 16.96 7.88 2.21
C VAL A 25 15.54 7.99 1.69
N TYR A 26 14.79 6.90 1.76
CA TYR A 26 13.43 6.87 1.27
C TYR A 26 12.43 6.92 2.41
N HIS A 27 11.57 7.94 2.43
CA HIS A 27 10.61 8.17 3.52
C HIS A 27 9.15 8.13 3.08
N THR A 28 8.87 8.01 1.78
CA THR A 28 7.50 8.12 1.26
C THR A 28 7.10 6.94 0.39
N ARG A 29 5.81 6.57 0.46
CA ARG A 29 5.20 5.57 -0.42
C ARG A 29 5.37 5.88 -1.90
N ALA A 30 5.44 7.15 -2.27
CA ALA A 30 5.68 7.58 -3.65
C ALA A 30 7.08 7.16 -4.11
N MET A 31 8.11 7.43 -3.31
CA MET A 31 9.48 7.04 -3.65
C MET A 31 9.66 5.51 -3.68
N ARG A 32 8.94 4.76 -2.83
CA ARG A 32 8.88 3.28 -2.90
C ARG A 32 8.29 2.81 -4.23
N LYS A 33 7.20 3.43 -4.65
CA LYS A 33 6.55 3.10 -5.92
C LYS A 33 7.48 3.39 -7.11
N ASP A 34 8.19 4.50 -7.07
CA ASP A 34 9.11 4.90 -8.14
C ASP A 34 10.34 3.99 -8.22
N PHE A 35 10.90 3.58 -7.07
CA PHE A 35 11.96 2.56 -7.02
C PHE A 35 11.49 1.25 -7.64
N ILE A 36 10.37 0.68 -7.14
CA ILE A 36 9.83 -0.58 -7.63
C ILE A 36 9.59 -0.51 -9.13
N LYS A 37 9.02 0.58 -9.63
CA LYS A 37 8.76 0.79 -11.07
C LYS A 37 10.06 0.81 -11.89
N THR A 38 11.08 1.51 -11.41
CA THR A 38 12.37 1.65 -12.09
C THR A 38 13.10 0.30 -12.16
N VAL A 39 13.21 -0.41 -11.03
CA VAL A 39 13.89 -1.71 -10.97
C VAL A 39 13.12 -2.79 -11.71
N SER A 40 11.78 -2.79 -11.62
CA SER A 40 10.95 -3.73 -12.41
C SER A 40 11.18 -3.54 -13.91
N SER A 41 11.29 -2.27 -14.34
CA SER A 41 11.56 -1.94 -15.75
C SER A 41 12.97 -2.37 -16.17
N ALA A 42 13.99 -2.15 -15.33
CA ALA A 42 15.37 -2.57 -15.59
C ALA A 42 15.55 -4.10 -15.62
N THR A 43 14.72 -4.84 -14.87
CA THR A 43 14.75 -6.31 -14.79
C THR A 43 13.72 -6.99 -15.71
N ASN A 44 13.08 -6.24 -16.62
CA ASN A 44 12.03 -6.75 -17.52
C ASN A 44 10.91 -7.50 -16.78
N ASN A 45 10.53 -7.07 -15.58
CA ASN A 45 9.57 -7.72 -14.69
C ASN A 45 9.91 -9.18 -14.33
N SER A 46 11.17 -9.61 -14.48
CA SER A 46 11.62 -10.95 -14.13
C SER A 46 11.68 -11.17 -12.61
N VAL A 47 11.79 -10.09 -11.83
CA VAL A 47 11.88 -10.16 -10.38
C VAL A 47 10.48 -9.98 -9.76
N PRO A 48 10.00 -10.94 -8.95
CA PRO A 48 8.74 -10.80 -8.24
C PRO A 48 8.69 -9.54 -7.36
N LYS A 49 7.53 -8.88 -7.33
CA LYS A 49 7.32 -7.63 -6.58
C LYS A 49 7.66 -7.74 -5.08
N HIS A 50 7.42 -8.89 -4.45
CA HIS A 50 7.72 -9.08 -3.03
C HIS A 50 9.24 -9.03 -2.78
N ILE A 51 10.07 -9.56 -3.69
CA ILE A 51 11.53 -9.46 -3.64
C ILE A 51 11.97 -8.00 -3.80
N LEU A 52 11.38 -7.26 -4.74
CA LEU A 52 11.68 -5.83 -4.91
C LEU A 52 11.31 -4.99 -3.69
N CYS A 53 10.20 -5.33 -3.03
CA CYS A 53 9.80 -4.72 -1.77
C CYS A 53 10.79 -5.04 -0.64
N HIS A 54 11.29 -6.28 -0.59
CA HIS A 54 12.29 -6.69 0.40
C HIS A 54 13.62 -5.96 0.19
N ILE A 55 14.15 -5.95 -1.04
CA ILE A 55 15.36 -5.19 -1.40
C ILE A 55 15.20 -3.72 -1.00
N TYR A 56 14.02 -3.14 -1.25
CA TYR A 56 13.73 -1.78 -0.86
C TYR A 56 13.74 -1.58 0.66
N ALA A 57 13.11 -2.46 1.43
CA ALA A 57 13.05 -2.36 2.88
C ALA A 57 14.43 -2.56 3.53
N GLU A 58 15.17 -3.58 3.09
CA GLU A 58 16.43 -4.02 3.70
C GLU A 58 17.58 -3.06 3.39
N TYR A 59 17.72 -2.59 2.15
CA TYR A 59 18.89 -1.79 1.74
C TYR A 59 18.71 -0.28 1.86
N LEU A 60 17.47 0.21 1.97
CA LEU A 60 17.19 1.64 1.92
C LEU A 60 16.60 2.20 3.23
N SER A 61 16.65 1.41 4.30
CA SER A 61 16.18 1.79 5.64
C SER A 61 14.77 2.41 5.61
N ASP A 62 13.86 1.76 4.88
CA ASP A 62 12.47 2.20 4.81
C ASP A 62 11.83 2.03 6.20
N ALA A 63 11.53 3.15 6.85
CA ALA A 63 10.82 3.18 8.13
C ALA A 63 9.29 3.07 7.97
N SER A 64 8.79 2.82 6.74
CA SER A 64 7.37 2.58 6.54
C SER A 64 6.97 1.24 7.16
N ALA A 65 6.00 1.28 8.08
CA ALA A 65 5.66 0.17 8.95
C ALA A 65 5.41 -1.15 8.19
N ASP A 66 6.02 -2.22 8.69
CA ASP A 66 5.74 -3.60 8.30
C ASP A 66 4.23 -3.81 8.27
N GLN A 67 3.73 -4.30 7.14
CA GLN A 67 2.31 -4.62 7.04
C GLN A 67 2.02 -5.91 7.82
N ASN A 68 3.00 -6.82 7.94
CA ASN A 68 2.93 -8.02 8.77
C ASN A 68 4.34 -8.65 8.95
N PRO A 69 4.96 -8.58 10.15
CA PRO A 69 6.34 -9.05 10.37
C PRO A 69 6.54 -10.55 10.13
N ALA A 70 5.48 -11.37 10.25
CA ALA A 70 5.56 -12.79 9.95
C ALA A 70 5.72 -13.08 8.44
N VAL A 71 5.10 -12.24 7.60
CA VAL A 71 5.20 -12.35 6.14
C VAL A 71 6.58 -11.88 5.69
N ASP A 72 7.10 -10.82 6.29
CA ASP A 72 8.42 -10.28 5.92
C ASP A 72 9.55 -11.25 6.27
N GLU A 73 9.47 -11.97 7.40
CA GLU A 73 10.42 -13.03 7.74
C GLU A 73 10.33 -14.23 6.78
N GLN A 74 9.13 -14.63 6.37
CA GLN A 74 8.97 -15.68 5.35
C GLN A 74 9.54 -15.26 3.99
N VAL A 75 9.35 -14.01 3.59
CA VAL A 75 9.94 -13.45 2.36
C VAL A 75 11.46 -13.44 2.45
N ARG A 76 12.02 -13.05 3.59
CA ARG A 76 13.47 -13.08 3.84
C ARG A 76 14.02 -14.50 3.74
N GLN A 77 13.35 -15.48 4.34
CA GLN A 77 13.74 -16.89 4.27
C GLN A 77 13.67 -17.45 2.85
N ALA A 78 12.64 -17.11 2.08
CA ALA A 78 12.53 -17.51 0.68
C ALA A 78 13.66 -16.96 -0.20
N ILE A 79 14.06 -15.71 0.05
CA ILE A 79 15.15 -15.05 -0.68
C ILE A 79 16.50 -15.67 -0.31
N LEU A 80 16.78 -15.85 0.99
CA LEU A 80 18.03 -16.44 1.46
C LEU A 80 18.17 -17.93 1.12
N GLY A 81 17.05 -18.64 1.07
CA GLY A 81 16.99 -20.07 0.73
C GLY A 81 16.98 -20.34 -0.77
N GLU A 82 16.96 -19.31 -1.63
CA GLU A 82 16.75 -19.42 -3.08
C GLU A 82 15.55 -20.30 -3.47
N ASP A 83 14.53 -20.36 -2.60
CA ASP A 83 13.34 -21.19 -2.78
C ASP A 83 12.10 -20.29 -2.94
N PRO A 84 11.64 -20.06 -4.18
CA PRO A 84 10.48 -19.22 -4.46
C PRO A 84 9.16 -19.80 -3.95
N GLU A 85 9.08 -21.11 -3.63
CA GLU A 85 7.83 -21.74 -3.19
C GLU A 85 7.47 -21.41 -1.73
N LEU A 86 8.44 -20.94 -0.94
CA LEU A 86 8.22 -20.44 0.43
C LEU A 86 7.27 -19.22 0.49
N VAL A 87 7.15 -18.45 -0.60
CA VAL A 87 6.23 -17.31 -0.69
C VAL A 87 5.18 -17.57 -1.75
N THR A 88 3.99 -17.99 -1.31
CA THR A 88 2.86 -18.11 -2.23
C THR A 88 2.34 -16.73 -2.63
N ASP A 89 2.51 -16.36 -3.89
CA ASP A 89 1.95 -15.11 -4.42
C ASP A 89 0.43 -15.22 -4.59
N LEU A 90 -0.34 -14.79 -3.60
CA LEU A 90 -1.81 -14.80 -3.65
C LEU A 90 -2.44 -13.67 -4.47
N ARG A 91 -1.66 -12.80 -5.13
CA ARG A 91 -2.23 -11.68 -5.90
C ARG A 91 -3.09 -12.14 -7.07
N HIS A 92 -2.87 -13.35 -7.59
CA HIS A 92 -3.73 -13.96 -8.60
C HIS A 92 -5.17 -14.23 -8.09
N LEU A 93 -5.38 -14.33 -6.77
CA LEU A 93 -6.71 -14.43 -6.16
C LEU A 93 -7.43 -13.08 -6.11
N ASN A 94 -6.68 -11.97 -6.15
CA ASN A 94 -7.25 -10.65 -6.25
C ASN A 94 -7.73 -10.41 -7.68
N LYS A 95 -8.94 -10.85 -7.98
CA LYS A 95 -9.63 -10.63 -9.27
C LYS A 95 -10.02 -9.16 -9.50
N GLY A 96 -9.58 -8.25 -8.64
CA GLY A 96 -10.02 -6.86 -8.61
C GLY A 96 -11.39 -6.73 -7.96
N ARG A 97 -11.88 -5.48 -7.90
CA ARG A 97 -13.26 -5.21 -7.52
C ARG A 97 -14.17 -5.91 -8.54
N PRO A 98 -15.11 -6.78 -8.14
CA PRO A 98 -16.10 -7.30 -9.06
C PRO A 98 -16.83 -6.11 -9.68
N GLN A 99 -16.74 -6.01 -11.01
CA GLN A 99 -17.45 -4.97 -11.76
C GLN A 99 -18.94 -5.04 -11.41
N ASP A 100 -19.53 -3.88 -11.21
CA ASP A 100 -20.98 -3.69 -11.11
C ASP A 100 -21.65 -4.12 -9.80
N THR A 101 -20.95 -4.74 -8.84
CA THR A 101 -21.60 -5.23 -7.59
C THR A 101 -22.18 -4.10 -6.74
N PHE A 102 -21.49 -2.98 -6.64
CA PHE A 102 -21.88 -1.86 -5.78
C PHE A 102 -22.17 -0.58 -6.58
N ASP A 103 -22.29 -0.69 -7.90
CA ASP A 103 -22.27 0.50 -8.76
C ASP A 103 -23.51 1.36 -8.53
N THR A 104 -24.67 0.75 -8.34
CA THR A 104 -25.89 1.46 -7.94
C THR A 104 -25.72 2.25 -6.63
N PHE A 105 -24.99 1.70 -5.65
CA PHE A 105 -24.68 2.42 -4.42
C PHE A 105 -23.75 3.61 -4.69
N PHE A 106 -22.66 3.40 -5.43
CA PHE A 106 -21.69 4.46 -5.74
C PHE A 106 -22.26 5.56 -6.65
N GLU A 107 -23.19 5.24 -7.54
CA GLU A 107 -23.95 6.22 -8.31
C GLU A 107 -24.78 7.12 -7.39
N LYS A 108 -25.54 6.54 -6.45
CA LYS A 108 -26.31 7.31 -5.46
C LYS A 108 -25.42 8.15 -4.56
N LEU A 109 -24.31 7.58 -4.07
CA LEU A 109 -23.32 8.30 -3.29
C LEU A 109 -22.77 9.51 -4.06
N ASN A 110 -22.41 9.34 -5.33
CA ASN A 110 -21.90 10.44 -6.16
C ASN A 110 -22.95 11.52 -6.40
N MET A 111 -24.24 11.16 -6.55
CA MET A 111 -25.32 12.13 -6.66
C MET A 111 -25.44 12.98 -5.38
N GLU A 112 -25.40 12.33 -4.21
CA GLU A 112 -25.46 13.02 -2.91
C GLU A 112 -24.27 13.96 -2.71
N LEU A 113 -23.06 13.47 -2.95
CA LEU A 113 -21.84 14.29 -2.82
C LEU A 113 -21.87 15.50 -3.75
N LYS A 114 -22.31 15.32 -5.01
CA LYS A 114 -22.46 16.44 -5.96
C LYS A 114 -23.46 17.48 -5.50
N GLN A 115 -24.58 17.07 -4.90
CA GLN A 115 -25.56 18.02 -4.36
C GLN A 115 -24.99 18.84 -3.21
N ILE A 116 -24.27 18.19 -2.31
CA ILE A 116 -23.61 18.85 -1.17
C ILE A 116 -22.55 19.82 -1.68
N THR A 117 -21.64 19.37 -2.55
CA THR A 117 -20.61 20.22 -3.14
C THR A 117 -21.20 21.41 -3.89
N ALA A 118 -22.24 21.21 -4.70
CA ALA A 118 -22.90 22.31 -5.43
C ALA A 118 -23.63 23.29 -4.51
N ALA A 119 -24.19 22.82 -3.38
CA ALA A 119 -24.79 23.70 -2.38
C ALA A 119 -23.72 24.49 -1.62
N ASP A 120 -22.57 23.88 -1.38
CA ASP A 120 -21.46 24.43 -0.64
C ASP A 120 -20.67 25.47 -1.45
N GLU A 121 -20.41 25.21 -2.72
CA GLU A 121 -19.77 26.17 -3.65
C GLU A 121 -20.57 27.48 -3.79
N ARG A 122 -21.90 27.43 -3.65
CA ARG A 122 -22.78 28.61 -3.70
C ARG A 122 -22.71 29.45 -2.41
N ARG A 123 -22.20 28.89 -1.31
CA ARG A 123 -22.07 29.58 -0.01
C ARG A 123 -20.69 30.21 0.11
N HIS A 124 -20.51 31.38 -0.53
CA HIS A 124 -19.27 32.13 -0.35
C HIS A 124 -19.16 32.72 1.06
N GLY A 125 -18.08 32.39 1.79
CA GLY A 125 -17.72 33.01 3.07
C GLY A 125 -18.32 32.37 4.33
N VAL A 126 -18.96 31.20 4.22
CA VAL A 126 -19.48 30.45 5.38
C VAL A 126 -18.57 29.25 5.65
N ALA A 127 -18.28 28.96 6.92
CA ALA A 127 -17.50 27.79 7.30
C ALA A 127 -18.22 26.49 6.87
N HIS A 128 -17.48 25.62 6.18
CA HIS A 128 -17.97 24.32 5.70
C HIS A 128 -18.20 23.37 6.86
N LEU A 129 -19.45 23.04 7.15
CA LEU A 129 -19.83 22.00 8.11
C LEU A 129 -20.21 20.73 7.34
N SER A 130 -19.56 19.62 7.65
CA SER A 130 -19.89 18.32 7.04
C SER A 130 -21.32 17.92 7.38
N GLU A 131 -22.11 17.54 6.37
CA GLU A 131 -23.48 17.05 6.58
C GLU A 131 -23.55 15.66 7.24
N PHE A 132 -22.45 14.90 7.15
CA PHE A 132 -22.33 13.55 7.70
C PHE A 132 -21.43 13.55 8.91
N ILE A 133 -21.86 12.83 9.95
CA ILE A 133 -21.14 12.74 11.22
C ILE A 133 -20.02 11.69 11.14
N SER A 134 -20.18 10.67 10.28
CA SER A 134 -19.20 9.61 10.06
C SER A 134 -19.39 8.93 8.70
N VAL A 135 -18.42 8.10 8.30
CA VAL A 135 -18.55 7.25 7.10
C VAL A 135 -19.72 6.27 7.22
N ARG A 136 -20.01 5.78 8.43
CA ARG A 136 -21.14 4.88 8.67
C ARG A 136 -22.48 5.60 8.46
N ASP A 137 -22.60 6.83 8.96
CA ASP A 137 -23.77 7.68 8.75
C ASP A 137 -23.98 8.02 7.27
N LEU A 138 -22.90 8.29 6.54
CA LEU A 138 -22.93 8.45 5.08
C LEU A 138 -23.48 7.20 4.39
N ILE A 139 -22.95 6.01 4.70
CA ILE A 139 -23.40 4.75 4.10
C ILE A 139 -24.88 4.50 4.41
N GLU A 140 -25.33 4.71 5.65
CA GLU A 140 -26.72 4.50 6.07
C GLU A 140 -27.70 5.47 5.38
N ARG A 141 -27.32 6.74 5.20
CA ARG A 141 -28.15 7.72 4.48
C ARG A 141 -28.25 7.40 2.99
N VAL A 142 -27.14 6.99 2.37
CA VAL A 142 -27.12 6.64 0.95
C VAL A 142 -27.88 5.34 0.72
N SER A 143 -27.76 4.35 1.59
CA SER A 143 -28.45 3.05 1.44
C SER A 143 -29.97 3.21 1.46
N LYS A 144 -30.52 4.12 2.28
CA LYS A 144 -31.95 4.48 2.28
C LYS A 144 -32.46 5.05 0.95
N LYS A 145 -31.56 5.56 0.09
CA LYS A 145 -31.88 6.13 -1.23
C LYS A 145 -31.64 5.12 -2.37
N CYS A 146 -31.08 3.96 -2.07
CA CYS A 146 -30.90 2.88 -3.02
C CYS A 146 -32.20 2.06 -3.18
N PRO A 147 -32.44 1.44 -4.35
CA PRO A 147 -33.52 0.48 -4.54
C PRO A 147 -33.46 -0.70 -3.53
N PRO A 148 -34.59 -1.37 -3.23
CA PRO A 148 -34.57 -2.57 -2.40
C PRO A 148 -33.68 -3.66 -3.01
N ASN A 149 -33.00 -4.43 -2.15
CA ASN A 149 -32.01 -5.46 -2.52
C ASN A 149 -30.73 -4.96 -3.21
N THR A 150 -30.43 -3.65 -3.14
CA THR A 150 -29.14 -3.13 -3.62
C THR A 150 -28.01 -3.61 -2.70
N PRO A 151 -26.93 -4.20 -3.22
CA PRO A 151 -25.76 -4.52 -2.42
C PRO A 151 -25.12 -3.25 -1.85
N ILE A 152 -24.91 -3.22 -0.53
CA ILE A 152 -24.28 -2.09 0.16
C ILE A 152 -22.87 -2.49 0.59
N PRO A 153 -21.83 -1.67 0.30
CA PRO A 153 -20.49 -1.92 0.82
C PRO A 153 -20.50 -2.03 2.34
N SER A 154 -19.77 -3.00 2.89
CA SER A 154 -19.64 -3.24 4.34
C SER A 154 -20.84 -3.86 5.07
N GLU A 155 -21.98 -4.11 4.41
CA GLU A 155 -23.05 -4.96 4.97
C GLU A 155 -22.86 -6.44 4.63
N THR A 156 -22.10 -6.74 3.57
CA THR A 156 -21.74 -8.10 3.19
C THR A 156 -20.57 -8.56 4.05
N THR A 157 -20.85 -9.12 5.23
CA THR A 157 -19.90 -9.94 6.00
C THR A 157 -20.51 -11.32 6.20
#